data_AF-A0AAP8LAK4-F1
#
_entry.id   AF-A0AAP8LAK4-F1
#
_cell.length_a   1.000
_cell.length_b   1.000
_cell.length_c   1.000
_cell.angle_alpha   90.00
_cell.angle_beta   90.00
_cell.angle_gamma   90.00
#
_symmetry.space_group_name_H-M   'P 1'
#
loop_
_entity.id
_entity.type
_entity.pdbx_description
1 polymer ?
#
loop_
_entity_poly.entity_id
_entity_poly.type
_entity_poly.pdbx_seq_one_letter_code
_entity_poly.pdbx_strand_id
1 'polypeptide(L)'
;NQIETVGSNQIIKVGSVQVETIGLVRALTVGVAYQTTVGGIMNTSVALMQSSQLGLHKSLRVGLGYDGKVGNNVTFTVGKTKKDDTGQTAIYSAGEHLELCCGKARLVLTKDGQIFLNGTKIHLQGKEQVNGDSLLINWNCAASKS
;
A
#
# COMPACT_ATOMS: atom_id res chain seq x y z
N ASN A 1 20.87 13.74 37.14
CA ASN A 1 19.77 12.75 37.04
C ASN A 1 18.57 13.27 37.78
N GLN A 2 17.39 13.28 37.14
CA GLN A 2 16.11 13.67 37.75
C GLN A 2 15.13 12.50 37.61
N ILE A 3 14.37 12.20 38.66
CA ILE A 3 13.32 11.19 38.69
C ILE A 3 12.07 11.87 39.23
N GLU A 4 10.97 11.76 38.50
CA GLU A 4 9.67 12.31 38.90
C GLU A 4 8.67 11.15 38.99
N THR A 5 7.95 11.06 40.11
CA THR A 5 6.93 10.03 40.35
C THR A 5 5.60 10.72 40.61
N VAL A 6 4.58 10.37 39.84
CA VAL A 6 3.21 10.87 40.02
C VAL A 6 2.33 9.73 40.50
N GLY A 7 1.75 9.85 41.69
CA GLY A 7 0.92 8.80 42.30
C GLY A 7 -0.50 8.69 41.75
N SER A 8 -0.95 9.69 40.99
CA SER A 8 -2.27 9.72 40.35
C SER A 8 -2.16 10.42 38.98
N ASN A 9 -2.76 11.60 38.80
CA ASN A 9 -2.84 12.28 37.50
C ASN A 9 -1.76 13.37 37.33
N GLN A 10 -1.24 13.52 36.11
CA GLN A 10 -0.39 14.63 35.70
C GLN A 10 -1.09 15.41 34.58
N ILE A 11 -1.22 16.74 34.74
CA ILE A 11 -1.79 17.63 33.71
C ILE A 11 -0.76 18.72 33.43
N ILE A 12 -0.33 18.83 32.17
CA ILE A 12 0.61 19.85 31.72
C ILE A 12 -0.12 20.76 30.73
N LYS A 13 -0.25 22.05 31.06
CA LYS A 13 -0.84 23.07 30.18
C LYS A 13 0.26 24.03 29.73
N VAL A 14 0.48 24.10 28.43
CA VAL A 14 1.41 25.06 27.82
C VAL A 14 0.60 26.20 27.20
N GLY A 15 0.90 27.44 27.59
CA GLY A 15 0.13 28.61 27.14
C GLY A 15 0.43 29.08 25.72
N SER A 16 1.62 28.75 25.19
CA SER A 16 2.05 29.19 23.85
C SER A 16 2.81 28.10 23.12
N VAL A 17 4.07 27.84 23.48
CA VAL A 17 4.96 26.95 22.71
C VAL A 17 5.65 25.96 23.64
N GLN A 18 5.77 24.71 23.20
CA GLN A 18 6.57 23.67 23.83
C GLN A 18 7.65 23.20 22.86
N VAL A 19 8.90 23.14 23.32
CA VAL A 19 10.03 22.55 22.58
C VAL A 19 10.65 21.48 23.46
N GLU A 20 10.81 20.27 22.93
CA GLU A 20 11.47 19.16 23.61
C GLU A 20 12.68 18.73 22.77
N THR A 21 13.88 18.82 23.34
CA THR A 21 15.13 18.39 22.69
C THR A 21 15.69 17.20 23.45
N ILE A 22 15.90 16.08 22.76
CA ILE A 22 16.46 14.86 23.34
C ILE A 22 17.82 14.60 22.72
N GLY A 23 18.87 14.59 23.55
CA GLY A 23 20.25 14.47 23.07
C GLY A 23 20.65 13.06 22.63
N LEU A 24 20.04 12.01 23.21
CA LEU A 24 20.42 10.62 22.94
C LEU A 24 19.21 9.76 22.56
N VAL A 25 18.30 9.48 23.51
CA VAL A 25 17.20 8.53 23.34
C VAL A 25 15.94 9.02 24.06
N ARG A 26 14.78 8.86 23.40
CA ARG A 26 13.45 9.03 23.99
C ARG A 26 12.72 7.70 23.96
N ALA A 27 12.32 7.19 25.12
CA ALA A 27 11.49 6.00 25.25
C ALA A 27 10.14 6.39 25.89
N LEU A 28 9.04 5.88 25.33
CA LEU A 28 7.69 6.11 25.84
C LEU A 28 6.97 4.76 25.93
N THR A 29 6.58 4.40 27.15
CA THR A 29 5.76 3.21 27.43
C THR A 29 4.41 3.67 27.96
N VAL A 30 3.32 3.18 27.36
CA VAL A 30 1.95 3.54 27.73
C VAL A 30 1.19 2.29 28.12
N GLY A 31 0.50 2.32 29.26
CA GLY A 31 -0.15 1.13 29.83
C GLY A 31 -1.48 0.76 29.18
N VAL A 32 -2.34 1.74 28.88
CA VAL A 32 -3.72 1.48 28.42
C VAL A 32 -3.98 2.05 27.03
N ALA A 33 -3.88 3.37 26.87
CA ALA A 33 -4.21 4.05 25.63
C ALA A 33 -3.33 5.28 25.41
N TYR A 34 -3.00 5.54 24.14
CA TYR A 34 -2.26 6.72 23.70
C TYR A 34 -3.01 7.42 22.57
N GLN A 35 -3.24 8.72 22.72
CA GLN A 35 -3.90 9.54 21.71
C GLN A 35 -3.10 10.83 21.48
N THR A 36 -2.92 11.19 20.22
CA THR A 36 -2.37 12.48 19.81
C THR A 36 -3.40 13.18 18.93
N THR A 37 -3.87 14.35 19.36
CA THR A 37 -4.74 15.22 18.57
C THR A 37 -3.95 16.46 18.20
N VAL A 38 -3.88 16.78 16.90
CA VAL A 38 -3.24 18.00 16.40
C VAL A 38 -4.29 18.83 15.68
N GLY A 39 -4.47 20.08 16.10
CA GLY A 39 -5.44 20.99 15.48
C GLY A 39 -4.95 21.67 14.20
N GLY A 40 -3.64 21.62 13.94
CA GLY A 40 -3.01 22.18 12.74
C GLY A 40 -2.26 21.10 11.96
N ILE A 41 -0.99 21.37 11.63
CA ILE A 41 -0.15 20.49 10.83
C ILE A 41 0.72 19.61 11.74
N MET A 42 0.87 18.33 11.39
CA MET A 42 1.83 17.41 12.00
C MET A 42 2.87 17.01 10.94
N ASN A 43 4.16 17.13 11.27
CA ASN A 43 5.27 16.59 10.48
C ASN A 43 6.08 15.62 11.36
N THR A 44 6.47 14.48 10.78
CA THR A 44 7.35 13.50 11.41
C THR A 44 8.49 13.21 10.43
N SER A 45 9.71 13.58 10.81
CA SER A 45 10.91 13.32 10.02
C SER A 45 11.78 12.29 10.75
N VAL A 46 12.18 11.23 10.06
CA VAL A 46 12.96 10.13 10.62
C VAL A 46 14.17 9.89 9.72
N ALA A 47 15.38 9.94 10.30
CA ALA A 47 16.62 9.88 9.52
C ALA A 47 17.01 8.45 9.07
N LEU A 48 16.66 7.43 9.87
CA LEU A 48 17.13 6.06 9.67
C LEU A 48 15.98 5.10 9.35
N MET A 49 15.10 4.86 10.32
CA MET A 49 14.05 3.84 10.21
C MET A 49 12.85 4.20 11.07
N GLN A 50 11.65 4.03 10.50
CA GLN A 50 10.39 4.08 11.23
C GLN A 50 9.70 2.72 11.12
N SER A 51 9.48 2.05 12.26
CA SER A 51 8.75 0.79 12.35
C SER A 51 7.44 0.97 13.11
N SER A 52 6.38 0.27 12.68
CA SER A 52 5.08 0.26 13.36
C SER A 52 4.55 -1.17 13.40
N GLN A 53 4.41 -1.71 14.61
CA GLN A 53 3.84 -3.03 14.86
C GLN A 53 2.51 -2.86 15.60
N LEU A 54 1.47 -3.56 15.16
CA LEU A 54 0.12 -3.46 15.71
C LEU A 54 -0.42 -4.86 15.93
N GLY A 55 -1.04 -5.09 17.10
CA GLY A 55 -1.51 -6.42 17.48
C GLY A 55 -2.86 -6.81 16.88
N LEU A 56 -3.76 -5.84 16.66
CA LEU A 56 -5.15 -6.12 16.27
C LEU A 56 -5.55 -5.43 14.96
N HIS A 57 -5.52 -4.10 14.91
CA HIS A 57 -6.12 -3.35 13.81
C HIS A 57 -5.45 -2.00 13.57
N LYS A 58 -5.28 -1.65 12.28
CA LYS A 58 -4.83 -0.33 11.81
C LYS A 58 -5.89 0.25 10.88
N SER A 59 -6.32 1.48 11.12
CA SER A 59 -7.16 2.24 10.18
C SER A 59 -6.54 3.60 9.90
N LEU A 60 -6.47 3.96 8.63
CA LEU A 60 -6.05 5.27 8.15
C LEU A 60 -7.21 5.87 7.36
N ARG A 61 -7.68 7.04 7.79
CA ARG A 61 -8.72 7.80 7.09
C ARG A 61 -8.14 9.16 6.72
N VAL A 62 -8.26 9.53 5.46
CA VAL A 62 -7.73 10.77 4.91
C VAL A 62 -8.87 11.49 4.21
N GLY A 63 -9.06 12.78 4.51
CA GLY A 63 -10.22 13.54 4.03
C GLY A 63 -10.07 14.07 2.59
N LEU A 64 -8.84 14.28 2.11
CA LEU A 64 -8.58 14.90 0.81
C LEU A 64 -7.68 14.04 -0.09
N GLY A 65 -6.41 13.85 0.27
CA GLY A 65 -5.46 13.13 -0.57
C GLY A 65 -4.34 12.48 0.23
N TYR A 66 -3.85 11.35 -0.27
CA TYR A 66 -2.74 10.59 0.29
C TYR A 66 -1.70 10.34 -0.80
N ASP A 67 -0.48 10.85 -0.59
CA ASP A 67 0.68 10.63 -1.48
C ASP A 67 1.72 9.78 -0.76
N GLY A 68 2.26 8.79 -1.47
CA GLY A 68 3.24 7.85 -0.95
C GLY A 68 4.35 7.62 -1.96
N LYS A 69 5.50 8.27 -1.74
CA LYS A 69 6.69 8.08 -2.57
C LYS A 69 7.68 7.16 -1.88
N VAL A 70 8.03 6.07 -2.54
CA VAL A 70 9.01 5.08 -2.06
C VAL A 70 10.22 5.09 -2.99
N GLY A 71 11.41 5.19 -2.42
CA GLY A 71 12.65 5.33 -3.20
C GLY A 71 13.17 4.04 -3.83
N ASN A 72 12.79 2.87 -3.30
CA ASN A 72 13.29 1.58 -3.77
C ASN A 72 12.15 0.56 -3.91
N ASN A 73 11.78 -0.12 -2.82
CA ASN A 73 10.81 -1.21 -2.86
C ASN A 73 9.66 -1.02 -1.86
N VAL A 74 8.46 -1.40 -2.28
CA VAL A 74 7.29 -1.56 -1.42
C VAL A 74 6.77 -2.99 -1.56
N THR A 75 6.38 -3.62 -0.45
CA THR A 75 5.84 -4.98 -0.44
C THR A 75 4.65 -5.04 0.51
N PHE A 76 3.56 -5.65 0.04
CA PHE A 76 2.37 -5.89 0.84
C PHE A 76 2.12 -7.40 0.93
N THR A 77 2.24 -7.95 2.14
CA THR A 77 1.89 -9.36 2.41
C THR A 77 0.59 -9.39 3.19
N VAL A 78 -0.42 -10.07 2.65
CA VAL A 78 -1.77 -10.12 3.23
C VAL A 78 -2.17 -11.58 3.41
N GLY A 79 -2.51 -11.97 4.65
CA GLY A 79 -2.79 -13.38 4.96
C GLY A 79 -4.16 -13.89 4.50
N LYS A 80 -5.10 -13.00 4.14
CA LYS A 80 -6.45 -13.38 3.67
C LYS A 80 -6.84 -12.63 2.40
N THR A 81 -7.31 -11.39 2.53
CA THR A 81 -7.91 -10.63 1.42
C THR A 81 -7.35 -9.22 1.37
N LYS A 82 -6.86 -8.82 0.20
CA LYS A 82 -6.65 -7.42 -0.17
C LYS A 82 -7.79 -7.00 -1.08
N LYS A 83 -8.50 -5.92 -0.73
CA LYS A 83 -9.56 -5.32 -1.53
C LYS A 83 -9.20 -3.86 -1.79
N ASP A 84 -9.15 -3.48 -3.06
CA ASP A 84 -9.00 -2.10 -3.50
C ASP A 84 -10.31 -1.69 -4.20
N ASP A 85 -11.00 -0.68 -3.66
CA ASP A 85 -12.32 -0.23 -4.12
C ASP A 85 -12.22 1.25 -4.51
N THR A 86 -12.34 1.55 -5.81
CA THR A 86 -12.07 2.88 -6.37
C THR A 86 -13.30 3.40 -7.09
N GLY A 87 -13.82 4.56 -6.66
CA GLY A 87 -15.10 5.07 -7.14
C GLY A 87 -15.11 5.62 -8.57
N GLN A 88 -13.96 5.99 -9.14
CA GLN A 88 -13.88 6.55 -10.51
C GLN A 88 -12.85 5.82 -11.37
N THR A 89 -11.56 5.97 -11.09
CA THR A 89 -10.49 5.41 -11.94
C THR A 89 -9.33 4.90 -11.10
N ALA A 90 -8.91 3.67 -11.36
CA ALA A 90 -7.68 3.08 -10.81
C ALA A 90 -6.66 2.92 -11.94
N ILE A 91 -5.47 3.51 -11.77
CA ILE A 91 -4.39 3.46 -12.77
C ILE A 91 -3.22 2.66 -12.18
N TYR A 92 -2.81 1.60 -12.89
CA TYR A 92 -1.63 0.81 -12.57
C TYR A 92 -0.65 0.94 -13.74
N SER A 93 0.52 1.52 -13.48
CA SER A 93 1.56 1.75 -14.48
C SER A 93 2.89 1.19 -14.00
N ALA A 94 3.63 0.57 -14.90
CA ALA A 94 4.98 0.06 -14.66
C ALA A 94 5.87 0.45 -15.85
N GLY A 95 7.16 0.72 -15.57
CA GLY A 95 8.10 1.15 -16.62
C GLY A 95 8.58 0.01 -17.52
N GLU A 96 8.60 -1.22 -17.02
CA GLU A 96 9.19 -2.37 -17.72
C GLU A 96 8.18 -3.51 -17.90
N HIS A 97 7.54 -3.94 -16.80
CA HIS A 97 6.68 -5.12 -16.74
C HIS A 97 5.61 -4.93 -15.67
N LEU A 98 4.34 -5.09 -16.05
CA LEU A 98 3.20 -5.12 -15.13
C LEU A 98 2.56 -6.50 -15.20
N GLU A 99 2.37 -7.14 -14.05
CA GLU A 99 1.95 -8.53 -14.01
C GLU A 99 0.97 -8.84 -12.88
N LEU A 100 -0.09 -9.56 -13.24
CA LEU A 100 -1.08 -10.14 -12.33
C LEU A 100 -0.97 -11.67 -12.39
N CYS A 101 -0.63 -12.31 -11.27
CA CYS A 101 -0.41 -13.75 -11.17
C CYS A 101 -1.41 -14.42 -10.23
N CYS A 102 -1.94 -15.57 -10.63
CA CYS A 102 -2.71 -16.49 -9.79
C CYS A 102 -2.34 -17.95 -10.13
N GLY A 103 -1.44 -18.55 -9.34
CA GLY A 103 -0.91 -19.88 -9.66
C GLY A 103 -0.23 -19.91 -11.03
N LYS A 104 -0.73 -20.73 -11.96
CA LYS A 104 -0.24 -20.82 -13.35
C LYS A 104 -0.83 -19.75 -14.29
N ALA A 105 -1.87 -19.03 -13.87
CA ALA A 105 -2.51 -17.99 -14.68
C ALA A 105 -1.79 -16.65 -14.51
N ARG A 106 -1.56 -15.95 -15.63
CA ARG A 106 -0.82 -14.68 -15.65
C ARG A 106 -1.44 -13.72 -16.69
N LEU A 107 -1.59 -12.45 -16.31
CA LEU A 107 -1.79 -11.33 -17.24
C LEU A 107 -0.56 -10.44 -17.16
N VAL A 108 0.07 -10.17 -18.30
CA VAL A 108 1.32 -9.40 -18.36
C VAL A 108 1.21 -8.30 -19.41
N LEU A 109 1.65 -7.10 -19.06
CA LEU A 109 1.89 -5.98 -19.96
C LEU A 109 3.39 -5.64 -19.93
N THR A 110 3.97 -5.41 -21.10
CA THR A 110 5.40 -5.15 -21.27
C THR A 110 5.63 -3.78 -21.88
N LYS A 111 6.81 -3.18 -21.65
CA LYS A 111 7.12 -1.82 -22.12
C LYS A 111 7.07 -1.62 -23.63
N ASP A 112 7.23 -2.68 -24.40
CA ASP A 112 7.14 -2.69 -25.86
C ASP A 112 5.70 -2.89 -26.35
N GLY A 113 4.72 -2.87 -25.44
CA GLY A 113 3.30 -2.87 -25.74
C GLY A 113 2.69 -4.27 -25.93
N GLN A 114 3.46 -5.34 -25.71
CA GLN A 114 2.91 -6.69 -25.78
C GLN A 114 2.05 -7.00 -24.56
N ILE A 115 0.94 -7.70 -24.80
CA ILE A 115 0.01 -8.17 -23.77
C ILE A 115 -0.02 -9.70 -23.84
N PHE A 116 0.24 -10.35 -22.71
CA PHE A 116 0.17 -11.81 -22.59
C PHE A 116 -0.93 -12.21 -21.63
N LEU A 117 -1.84 -13.06 -22.09
CA LEU A 117 -2.85 -13.71 -21.26
C LEU A 117 -2.59 -15.21 -21.30
N ASN A 118 -2.03 -15.74 -20.21
CA ASN A 118 -1.59 -17.13 -20.12
C ASN A 118 -2.41 -17.88 -19.06
N GLY A 119 -2.84 -19.09 -19.41
CA GLY A 119 -3.56 -19.99 -18.52
C GLY A 119 -3.70 -21.38 -19.14
N THR A 120 -4.10 -22.37 -18.34
CA THR A 120 -4.34 -23.74 -18.83
C THR A 120 -5.60 -23.83 -19.70
N LYS A 121 -6.57 -22.97 -19.44
CA LYS A 121 -7.80 -22.81 -20.22
C LYS A 121 -8.14 -21.32 -20.24
N ILE A 122 -8.42 -20.77 -21.42
CA ILE A 122 -8.90 -19.40 -21.58
C ILE A 122 -10.28 -19.49 -22.23
N HIS A 123 -11.32 -19.16 -21.46
CA HIS A 123 -12.69 -19.10 -21.97
C HIS A 123 -13.00 -17.65 -22.37
N LEU A 124 -13.22 -17.43 -23.67
CA LEU A 124 -13.63 -16.14 -24.22
C LEU A 124 -15.06 -16.29 -24.75
N GLN A 125 -16.02 -15.61 -24.12
CA GLN A 125 -17.44 -15.67 -24.49
C GLN A 125 -18.04 -14.27 -24.52
N GLY A 126 -18.59 -13.87 -25.66
CA GLY A 126 -19.40 -12.67 -25.81
C GLY A 126 -20.87 -13.04 -26.01
N LYS A 127 -21.79 -12.27 -25.44
CA LYS A 127 -23.24 -12.43 -25.69
C LYS A 127 -23.64 -11.94 -27.08
N GLU A 128 -23.08 -10.81 -27.51
CA GLU A 128 -23.38 -10.18 -28.80
C GLU A 128 -22.28 -10.44 -29.81
N GLN A 129 -21.02 -10.15 -29.47
CA GLN A 129 -19.88 -10.37 -30.36
C GLN A 129 -18.55 -10.47 -29.60
N VAL A 130 -17.55 -11.09 -30.24
CA VAL A 130 -16.13 -11.04 -29.88
C VAL A 130 -15.38 -10.60 -31.14
N ASN A 131 -14.82 -9.40 -31.14
CA ASN A 131 -14.13 -8.83 -32.30
C ASN A 131 -12.62 -8.75 -32.06
N GLY A 132 -11.85 -8.97 -33.13
CA GLY A 132 -10.43 -8.68 -33.18
C GLY A 132 -10.10 -8.09 -34.53
N ASP A 133 -9.30 -7.02 -34.55
CA ASP A 133 -8.78 -6.39 -35.75
C ASP A 133 -7.26 -6.31 -35.63
N SER A 134 -6.57 -6.81 -36.64
CA SER A 134 -5.11 -6.90 -36.69
C SER A 134 -4.69 -7.26 -38.11
N LEU A 135 -3.46 -6.89 -38.48
CA LEU A 135 -2.83 -7.38 -39.72
C LEU A 135 -2.80 -8.91 -39.79
N LEU A 136 -2.71 -9.58 -38.64
CA LEU A 136 -2.76 -11.02 -38.52
C LEU A 136 -3.48 -11.43 -37.24
N ILE A 137 -4.43 -12.35 -37.38
CA ILE A 137 -5.04 -13.07 -36.27
C ILE A 137 -4.78 -14.55 -36.50
N ASN A 138 -3.98 -15.15 -35.61
CA ASN A 138 -3.55 -16.54 -35.73
C ASN A 138 -4.15 -17.42 -34.62
N TRP A 139 -5.16 -18.22 -34.98
CA TRP A 139 -5.76 -19.23 -34.10
C TRP A 139 -5.14 -20.60 -34.38
N ASN A 140 -3.88 -20.75 -33.97
CA ASN A 140 -3.16 -21.99 -34.19
C ASN A 140 -3.63 -23.10 -33.23
N CYS A 141 -4.44 -24.03 -33.73
CA CYS A 141 -4.82 -25.26 -33.02
C CYS A 141 -3.63 -26.25 -32.86
N ALA A 142 -2.62 -26.14 -33.74
CA ALA A 142 -1.57 -27.16 -33.88
C ALA A 142 -0.35 -27.02 -32.96
N ALA A 143 -0.25 -25.95 -32.15
CA ALA A 143 0.81 -25.80 -31.14
C ALA A 143 0.40 -26.29 -29.73
N SER A 144 -0.87 -26.65 -29.54
CA SER A 144 -1.37 -27.35 -28.35
C SER A 144 -1.00 -28.85 -28.45
N LYS A 145 0.29 -29.18 -28.53
CA LYS A 145 0.74 -30.56 -28.33
C LYS A 145 1.09 -30.76 -26.85
N SER A 146 0.23 -31.55 -26.20
CA SER A 146 0.36 -32.29 -24.93
C SER A 146 1.21 -31.67 -23.81
#